data_AF-A0A817J2B8-F1
#
_entry.id   AF-A0A817J2B8-F1
#
_cell.length_a   1.000
_cell.length_b   1.000
_cell.length_c   1.000
_cell.angle_alpha   90.00
_cell.angle_beta   90.00
_cell.angle_gamma   90.00
#
_symmetry.space_group_name_H-M   'P 1'
#
loop_
_entity.id
_entity.type
_entity.pdbx_description
1 polymer ?
#
loop_
_entity_poly.entity_id
_entity_poly.type
_entity_poly.pdbx_seq_one_letter_code
_entity_poly.pdbx_strand_id
1 'polypeptide(L)'
;MLPFAQLIDLRVLRLHDNHFICDCRLLWLAKYLKFYPFLGLNTQCQDTNTLNFKDIISLLDDTKQCNRMDTDDIEYTCNVFVCPYPCTCFNGVVDCKDKDLIEIPKNIPDTTIELRLEKNRIIEIPPKVFIHLKKLRRLDLSNNFISTIYPDSFTGLKSLNSLLLNANKIVCIRADTFRGLEKLSLLSLYDNQLKTLINGTFNSLKNIQTL
;
A
#
# COMPACT_ATOMS: atom_id res chain seq x y z
N MET A 1 -1.89 20.18 -0.74
CA MET A 1 -0.73 20.64 -1.52
C MET A 1 -1.14 20.61 -2.99
N LEU A 2 -1.07 21.72 -3.73
CA LEU A 2 -1.37 21.70 -5.17
C LEU A 2 -0.22 20.94 -5.87
N PRO A 3 -0.49 19.91 -6.70
CA PRO A 3 0.56 19.02 -7.25
C PRO A 3 1.68 19.72 -8.03
N PHE A 4 1.40 20.90 -8.57
CA PHE A 4 2.37 21.68 -9.36
C PHE A 4 2.91 22.92 -8.64
N ALA A 5 2.67 23.07 -7.33
CA ALA A 5 3.12 24.24 -6.57
C ALA A 5 4.66 24.45 -6.58
N GLN A 6 5.43 23.40 -6.91
CA GLN A 6 6.88 23.45 -6.98
C GLN A 6 7.42 23.68 -8.41
N LEU A 7 6.56 23.66 -9.43
CA LEU A 7 6.96 23.80 -10.84
C LEU A 7 6.94 25.27 -11.28
N ILE A 8 7.78 26.08 -10.65
CA ILE A 8 7.79 27.56 -10.80
C ILE A 8 8.13 28.05 -12.22
N ASP A 9 8.81 27.23 -13.02
CA ASP A 9 9.20 27.56 -14.40
C ASP A 9 8.29 26.94 -15.48
N LEU A 10 7.18 26.30 -15.09
CA LEU A 10 6.31 25.60 -16.05
C LEU A 10 5.59 26.60 -16.98
N ARG A 11 5.87 26.51 -18.28
CA ARG A 11 5.28 27.39 -19.31
C ARG A 11 4.24 26.72 -20.19
N VAL A 12 4.32 25.40 -20.35
CA VAL A 12 3.41 24.62 -21.20
C VAL A 12 3.20 23.26 -20.55
N LEU A 13 1.94 22.84 -20.43
CA LEU A 13 1.54 21.52 -19.95
C LEU A 13 0.82 20.78 -21.09
N ARG A 14 1.58 20.00 -21.87
CA ARG A 14 1.03 19.25 -23.02
C ARG A 14 0.36 17.97 -22.55
N LEU A 15 -0.95 18.02 -22.41
CA LEU A 15 -1.78 16.88 -22.03
C LEU A 15 -2.89 16.57 -23.06
N HIS A 16 -2.99 17.32 -24.15
CA HIS A 16 -3.97 17.06 -25.23
C HIS A 16 -3.81 15.66 -25.85
N ASP A 17 -4.83 15.22 -26.60
CA ASP A 17 -4.89 13.89 -27.26
C ASP A 17 -4.79 12.67 -26.31
N ASN A 18 -5.27 12.83 -25.07
CA ASN A 18 -5.36 11.74 -24.10
C ASN A 18 -6.82 11.40 -23.79
N HIS A 19 -7.06 10.15 -23.37
CA HIS A 19 -8.40 9.65 -23.09
C HIS A 19 -8.81 9.90 -21.62
N PHE A 20 -8.95 11.16 -21.23
CA PHE A 20 -9.22 11.48 -19.82
C PHE A 20 -10.65 11.18 -19.40
N ILE A 21 -10.79 10.26 -18.45
CA ILE A 21 -12.04 10.05 -17.70
C ILE A 21 -12.17 11.20 -16.71
N CYS A 22 -13.17 12.06 -16.93
CA CYS A 22 -13.32 13.31 -16.19
C CYS A 22 -14.22 13.11 -14.99
N ASP A 23 -13.73 12.37 -14.01
CA ASP A 23 -14.40 12.17 -12.74
C ASP A 23 -13.67 12.90 -11.59
N CYS A 24 -14.11 12.60 -10.37
CA CYS A 24 -13.59 13.23 -9.16
C CYS A 24 -12.08 13.04 -8.92
N ARG A 25 -11.45 12.04 -9.54
CA ARG A 25 -10.00 11.81 -9.47
C ARG A 25 -9.22 12.86 -10.26
N LEU A 26 -9.83 13.47 -11.28
CA LEU A 26 -9.21 14.50 -12.12
C LEU A 26 -9.55 15.93 -11.67
N LEU A 27 -10.38 16.07 -10.63
CA LEU A 27 -10.83 17.36 -10.09
C LEU A 27 -9.67 18.29 -9.68
N TRP A 28 -8.56 17.73 -9.21
CA TRP A 28 -7.38 18.51 -8.85
C TRP A 28 -6.79 19.24 -10.08
N LEU A 29 -6.79 18.59 -11.25
CA LEU A 29 -6.26 19.15 -12.49
C LEU A 29 -7.20 20.22 -13.03
N ALA A 30 -8.51 19.98 -12.99
CA ALA A 30 -9.52 20.99 -13.33
C ALA A 30 -9.39 22.25 -12.45
N LYS A 31 -9.23 22.07 -11.14
CA LYS A 31 -8.99 23.19 -10.19
C LYS A 31 -7.70 23.93 -10.51
N TYR A 32 -6.64 23.23 -10.89
CA TYR A 32 -5.37 23.85 -11.26
C TYR A 32 -5.48 24.64 -12.56
N LEU A 33 -6.05 24.05 -13.62
CA LEU A 33 -6.22 24.68 -14.93
C LEU A 33 -7.19 25.87 -14.89
N LYS A 34 -8.10 25.94 -13.92
CA LYS A 34 -8.90 27.17 -13.68
C LYS A 34 -8.03 28.40 -13.42
N PHE A 35 -6.95 28.26 -12.66
CA PHE A 35 -6.04 29.37 -12.34
C PHE A 35 -4.97 29.57 -13.42
N TYR A 36 -4.70 28.55 -14.23
CA TYR A 36 -3.69 28.57 -15.28
C TYR A 36 -4.21 28.00 -16.61
N PRO A 37 -5.23 28.63 -17.23
CA PRO A 37 -5.97 28.05 -18.36
C PRO A 37 -5.11 27.87 -19.63
N PHE A 38 -4.08 28.70 -19.80
CA PHE A 38 -3.16 28.63 -20.94
C PHE A 38 -2.14 27.49 -20.85
N LEU A 39 -1.95 26.88 -19.67
CA LEU A 39 -0.97 25.80 -19.54
C LEU A 39 -1.44 24.53 -20.22
N GLY A 40 -2.73 24.17 -20.10
CA GLY A 40 -3.29 22.91 -20.56
C GLY A 40 -4.27 23.06 -21.73
N LEU A 41 -3.94 23.90 -22.71
CA LEU A 41 -4.79 24.10 -23.89
C LEU A 41 -5.14 22.75 -24.56
N ASN A 42 -6.42 22.61 -24.95
CA ASN A 42 -6.97 21.41 -25.60
C ASN A 42 -6.87 20.12 -24.76
N THR A 43 -6.72 20.23 -23.45
CA THR A 43 -6.79 19.06 -22.56
C THR A 43 -8.26 18.75 -22.27
N GLN A 44 -8.79 17.76 -22.98
CA GLN A 44 -10.21 17.43 -23.02
C GLN A 44 -10.51 16.10 -22.35
N CYS A 45 -11.73 15.99 -21.83
CA CYS A 45 -12.33 14.75 -21.39
C CYS A 45 -12.62 13.86 -22.59
N GLN A 46 -12.33 12.57 -22.47
CA GLN A 46 -12.76 11.54 -23.39
C GLN A 46 -13.38 10.43 -22.55
N ASP A 47 -14.69 10.52 -22.39
CA ASP A 47 -15.47 9.74 -21.43
C ASP A 47 -16.82 9.35 -22.07
N THR A 48 -17.56 8.47 -21.44
CA THR A 48 -18.90 8.06 -21.90
C THR A 48 -20.02 8.98 -21.38
N ASN A 49 -19.68 9.99 -20.57
CA ASN A 49 -20.63 10.88 -19.91
C ASN A 49 -20.83 12.24 -20.62
N THR A 50 -21.54 13.16 -19.94
CA THR A 50 -21.90 14.51 -20.40
C THR A 50 -20.71 15.46 -20.61
N LEU A 51 -19.51 15.06 -20.17
CA LEU A 51 -18.27 15.83 -20.34
C LEU A 51 -17.45 15.38 -21.55
N ASN A 52 -17.87 14.36 -22.31
CA ASN A 52 -17.11 13.90 -23.47
C ASN A 52 -16.79 15.06 -24.45
N PHE A 53 -15.53 15.19 -24.84
CA PHE A 53 -14.95 16.25 -25.67
C PHE A 53 -15.01 17.67 -25.09
N LYS A 54 -15.37 17.84 -23.82
CA LYS A 54 -15.26 19.12 -23.11
C LYS A 54 -13.90 19.28 -22.47
N ASP A 55 -13.47 20.53 -22.26
CA ASP A 55 -12.25 20.81 -21.52
C ASP A 55 -12.36 20.28 -20.08
N ILE A 56 -11.26 19.78 -19.53
CA ILE A 56 -11.21 19.25 -18.15
C ILE A 56 -11.75 20.27 -17.13
N ILE A 57 -11.65 21.57 -17.39
CA ILE A 57 -12.18 22.63 -16.51
C ILE A 57 -13.70 22.52 -16.32
N SER A 58 -14.45 21.98 -17.30
CA SER A 58 -15.91 21.78 -17.22
C SER A 58 -16.33 20.81 -16.10
N LEU A 59 -15.40 20.01 -15.57
CA LEU A 59 -15.63 19.16 -14.39
C LEU A 59 -16.01 19.97 -13.14
N LEU A 60 -15.61 21.25 -13.07
CA LEU A 60 -15.96 22.13 -11.95
C LEU A 60 -17.46 22.47 -11.90
N ASP A 61 -18.12 22.42 -13.05
CA ASP A 61 -19.53 22.77 -13.20
C ASP A 61 -20.45 21.54 -13.09
N ASP A 62 -19.91 20.32 -13.24
CA ASP A 62 -20.64 19.05 -13.17
C ASP A 62 -20.34 18.30 -11.86
N THR A 63 -20.65 18.93 -10.72
CA THR A 63 -20.38 18.36 -9.39
C THR A 63 -21.14 17.07 -9.09
N LYS A 64 -22.09 16.66 -9.94
CA LYS A 64 -22.83 15.40 -9.81
C LYS A 64 -21.94 14.18 -10.06
N GLN A 65 -20.91 14.31 -10.89
CA GLN A 65 -19.93 13.26 -11.15
C GLN A 65 -18.99 13.00 -9.96
N CYS A 66 -19.04 13.87 -8.96
CA CYS A 66 -18.28 13.78 -7.71
C CYS A 66 -19.09 13.28 -6.50
N ASN A 67 -20.39 13.01 -6.67
CA ASN A 67 -21.29 12.59 -5.59
C ASN A 67 -21.53 11.07 -5.54
N ARG A 68 -21.07 10.32 -6.55
CA ARG A 68 -20.94 8.87 -6.47
C ARG A 68 -19.50 8.53 -6.14
N MET A 69 -19.24 8.19 -4.88
CA MET A 69 -18.20 7.20 -4.60
C MET A 69 -18.72 5.87 -5.11
N ASP A 70 -18.67 5.65 -6.42
CA ASP A 70 -18.75 4.30 -6.95
C ASP A 70 -17.47 3.61 -6.50
N THR A 71 -17.61 2.82 -5.44
CA THR A 71 -16.55 2.02 -4.82
C THR A 71 -16.18 0.78 -5.64
N ASP A 72 -16.71 0.62 -6.84
CA ASP A 72 -16.45 -0.52 -7.70
C ASP A 72 -16.30 -0.03 -9.15
N ASP A 73 -15.07 0.24 -9.57
CA ASP A 73 -14.57 -0.10 -10.90
C ASP A 73 -13.05 0.09 -10.98
N ILE A 74 -12.39 -1.01 -10.68
CA ILE A 74 -10.96 -1.25 -10.81
C ILE A 74 -10.66 -1.37 -12.32
N GLU A 75 -10.48 -0.26 -13.03
CA GLU A 75 -9.92 -0.36 -14.41
C GLU A 75 -9.01 0.81 -14.83
N TYR A 76 -9.00 1.92 -14.10
CA TYR A 76 -8.18 3.09 -14.44
C TYR A 76 -7.24 3.53 -13.30
N THR A 77 -6.62 2.55 -12.66
CA THR A 77 -5.46 2.84 -11.82
C THR A 77 -4.23 2.87 -12.73
N CYS A 78 -3.44 3.92 -12.66
CA CYS A 78 -2.02 3.84 -13.03
C CYS A 78 -1.34 2.92 -12.00
N ASN A 79 -1.66 1.63 -12.01
CA ASN A 79 -0.94 0.56 -11.32
C ASN A 79 0.36 0.35 -12.08
N VAL A 80 1.18 1.41 -12.09
CA VAL A 80 2.59 1.29 -12.38
C VAL A 80 3.12 0.46 -11.22
N PHE A 81 3.76 -0.66 -11.55
CA PHE A 81 4.60 -1.39 -10.63
C PHE A 81 5.68 -0.43 -10.12
N VAL A 82 5.41 0.26 -9.01
CA VAL A 82 6.36 1.16 -8.37
C VAL A 82 6.89 0.42 -7.17
N CYS A 83 8.15 0.03 -7.27
CA CYS A 83 8.86 -0.48 -6.11
C CYS A 83 8.88 0.60 -5.02
N PRO A 84 8.53 0.29 -3.76
CA PRO A 84 8.57 1.28 -2.70
C PRO A 84 9.98 1.85 -2.58
N TYR A 85 10.15 3.16 -2.58
CA TYR A 85 11.44 3.76 -2.23
C TYR A 85 11.68 3.60 -0.71
N PRO A 86 12.89 3.25 -0.23
CA PRO A 86 14.16 3.02 -0.94
C PRO A 86 14.46 1.52 -1.20
N CYS A 87 13.42 0.71 -1.37
CA CYS A 87 13.52 -0.73 -1.63
C CYS A 87 13.89 -1.04 -3.08
N THR A 88 14.29 -2.29 -3.32
CA THR A 88 14.50 -2.86 -4.66
C THR A 88 13.53 -4.00 -4.90
N CYS A 89 13.00 -4.12 -6.12
CA CYS A 89 11.99 -5.12 -6.44
C CYS A 89 12.41 -5.94 -7.65
N PHE A 90 12.45 -7.26 -7.49
CA PHE A 90 12.85 -8.19 -8.54
C PHE A 90 12.17 -9.55 -8.37
N ASN A 91 11.56 -10.07 -9.43
CA ASN A 91 10.93 -11.41 -9.46
C ASN A 91 10.00 -11.70 -8.26
N GLY A 92 9.13 -10.74 -7.90
CA GLY A 92 8.21 -10.87 -6.77
C GLY A 92 8.87 -10.76 -5.39
N VAL A 93 10.16 -10.47 -5.31
CA VAL A 93 10.85 -10.09 -4.07
C VAL A 93 10.84 -8.58 -3.95
N VAL A 94 10.42 -8.07 -2.79
CA VAL A 94 10.55 -6.67 -2.39
C VAL A 94 11.58 -6.61 -1.27
N ASP A 95 12.77 -6.15 -1.61
CA ASP A 95 13.92 -6.07 -0.71
C ASP A 95 14.08 -4.65 -0.16
N CYS A 96 13.65 -4.48 1.09
CA CYS A 96 13.71 -3.25 1.88
C CYS A 96 14.68 -3.38 3.06
N LYS A 97 15.61 -4.35 3.00
CA LYS A 97 16.56 -4.62 4.07
C LYS A 97 17.52 -3.45 4.30
N ASP A 98 17.77 -3.13 5.56
CA ASP A 98 18.83 -2.18 5.97
C ASP A 98 18.71 -0.83 5.25
N LYS A 99 17.50 -0.26 5.33
CA LYS A 99 17.09 0.98 4.67
C LYS A 99 16.70 2.09 5.65
N ASP A 100 17.02 1.91 6.92
CA ASP A 100 16.64 2.81 8.02
C ASP A 100 15.12 3.09 8.08
N LEU A 101 14.30 2.14 7.60
CA LEU A 101 12.85 2.31 7.59
C LEU A 101 12.31 2.35 9.01
N ILE A 102 11.51 3.37 9.32
CA ILE A 102 10.81 3.51 10.60
C ILE A 102 9.40 2.94 10.57
N GLU A 103 8.86 2.70 9.37
CA GLU A 103 7.52 2.16 9.12
C GLU A 103 7.51 1.20 7.93
N ILE A 104 6.46 0.37 7.84
CA ILE A 104 6.24 -0.53 6.71
C ILE A 104 5.76 0.30 5.49
N PRO A 105 6.40 0.18 4.31
CA PRO A 105 6.00 0.94 3.12
C PRO A 105 4.56 0.63 2.67
N LYS A 106 3.82 1.66 2.26
CA LYS A 106 2.38 1.53 1.91
C LYS A 106 2.12 0.95 0.50
N ASN A 107 3.07 1.09 -0.41
CA ASN A 107 2.87 0.80 -1.83
C ASN A 107 3.54 -0.53 -2.25
N ILE A 108 3.42 -1.57 -1.43
CA ILE A 108 4.02 -2.88 -1.72
C ILE A 108 3.21 -3.55 -2.84
N PRO A 109 3.84 -4.00 -3.94
CA PRO A 109 3.13 -4.66 -5.04
C PRO A 109 2.34 -5.89 -4.58
N ASP A 110 1.10 -6.06 -5.07
CA ASP A 110 0.25 -7.23 -4.79
C ASP A 110 0.81 -8.55 -5.34
N THR A 111 1.70 -8.46 -6.32
CA THR A 111 2.49 -9.55 -6.89
C THR A 111 3.62 -10.05 -5.98
N THR A 112 3.87 -9.39 -4.84
CA THR A 112 4.95 -9.75 -3.91
C THR A 112 4.76 -11.16 -3.34
N ILE A 113 5.81 -11.96 -3.46
CA ILE A 113 5.95 -13.33 -2.94
C ILE A 113 6.83 -13.33 -1.69
N GLU A 114 7.83 -12.45 -1.63
CA GLU A 114 8.75 -12.31 -0.50
C GLU A 114 8.96 -10.84 -0.18
N LEU A 115 8.74 -10.47 1.09
CA LEU A 115 8.95 -9.12 1.61
C LEU A 115 10.02 -9.17 2.69
N ARG A 116 11.13 -8.48 2.44
CA ARG A 116 12.29 -8.37 3.33
C ARG A 116 12.34 -6.99 3.95
N LEU A 117 12.05 -6.90 5.23
CA LEU A 117 12.07 -5.68 6.03
C LEU A 117 13.05 -5.81 7.20
N GLU A 118 13.95 -6.80 7.17
CA GLU A 118 14.88 -7.02 8.28
C GLU A 118 15.95 -5.92 8.39
N LYS A 119 16.50 -5.76 9.59
CA LYS A 119 17.52 -4.74 9.90
C LYS A 119 17.03 -3.31 9.66
N ASN A 120 15.82 -3.00 10.07
CA ASN A 120 15.26 -1.65 9.99
C ASN A 120 14.95 -1.12 11.40
N ARG A 121 14.25 0.01 11.47
CA ARG A 121 13.88 0.72 12.70
C ARG A 121 12.37 0.69 12.96
N ILE A 122 11.67 -0.33 12.47
CA ILE A 122 10.21 -0.44 12.55
C ILE A 122 9.81 -0.75 14.00
N ILE A 123 8.84 0.01 14.53
CA ILE A 123 8.43 -0.05 15.94
C ILE A 123 7.08 -0.77 16.12
N GLU A 124 6.25 -0.77 15.08
CA GLU A 124 4.91 -1.35 15.14
C GLU A 124 4.48 -1.96 13.80
N ILE A 125 3.54 -2.91 13.88
CA ILE A 125 2.85 -3.47 12.71
C ILE A 125 1.39 -2.98 12.74
N PRO A 126 0.98 -2.08 11.83
CA PRO A 126 -0.38 -1.54 11.81
C PRO A 126 -1.44 -2.58 11.37
N PRO A 127 -2.72 -2.36 11.73
CA PRO A 127 -3.83 -3.21 11.27
C PRO A 127 -3.91 -3.28 9.74
N LYS A 128 -4.16 -4.47 9.18
CA LYS A 128 -4.46 -4.69 7.75
C LYS A 128 -3.38 -4.18 6.78
N VAL A 129 -2.16 -3.90 7.25
CA VAL A 129 -1.08 -3.35 6.42
C VAL A 129 -0.70 -4.28 5.25
N PHE A 130 -0.91 -5.59 5.41
CA PHE A 130 -0.60 -6.60 4.39
C PHE A 130 -1.84 -7.18 3.67
N ILE A 131 -3.02 -6.57 3.81
CA ILE A 131 -4.31 -7.16 3.37
C ILE A 131 -4.37 -7.52 1.88
N HIS A 132 -3.65 -6.78 1.04
CA HIS A 132 -3.60 -6.96 -0.41
C HIS A 132 -2.54 -7.98 -0.86
N LEU A 133 -1.61 -8.38 0.02
CA LEU A 133 -0.48 -9.26 -0.30
C LEU A 133 -0.86 -10.75 -0.27
N LYS A 134 -1.90 -11.12 -1.02
CA LYS A 134 -2.48 -12.49 -1.01
C LYS A 134 -1.53 -13.57 -1.51
N LYS A 135 -0.49 -13.19 -2.29
CA LYS A 135 0.53 -14.08 -2.84
C LYS A 135 1.78 -14.20 -1.96
N LEU A 136 1.88 -13.41 -0.88
CA LEU A 136 3.06 -13.39 -0.01
C LEU A 136 3.24 -14.75 0.68
N ARG A 137 4.44 -15.30 0.54
CA ARG A 137 4.87 -16.59 1.13
C ARG A 137 5.88 -16.41 2.25
N ARG A 138 6.70 -15.36 2.18
CA ARG A 138 7.70 -15.05 3.20
C ARG A 138 7.63 -13.57 3.59
N LEU A 139 7.56 -13.34 4.90
CA LEU A 139 7.62 -12.01 5.51
C LEU A 139 8.76 -12.00 6.54
N ASP A 140 9.80 -11.23 6.27
CA ASP A 140 10.93 -11.05 7.18
C ASP A 140 10.87 -9.68 7.84
N LEU A 141 10.55 -9.64 9.13
CA LEU A 141 10.51 -8.45 9.98
C LEU A 141 11.56 -8.56 11.10
N SER A 142 12.52 -9.47 10.97
CA SER A 142 13.52 -9.72 12.01
C SER A 142 14.46 -8.52 12.19
N ASN A 143 15.12 -8.44 13.34
CA ASN A 143 16.10 -7.36 13.60
C ASN A 143 15.50 -5.95 13.42
N ASN A 144 14.35 -5.72 14.05
CA ASN A 144 13.69 -4.42 14.10
C ASN A 144 13.47 -4.03 15.58
N PHE A 145 12.65 -3.00 15.82
CA PHE A 145 12.31 -2.52 17.17
C PHE A 145 10.84 -2.76 17.48
N ILE A 146 10.22 -3.78 16.85
CA ILE A 146 8.79 -4.00 16.94
C ILE A 146 8.43 -4.35 18.38
N SER A 147 7.67 -3.46 19.03
CA SER A 147 7.11 -3.68 20.37
C SER A 147 5.62 -3.96 20.33
N THR A 148 4.93 -3.47 19.29
CA THR A 148 3.47 -3.50 19.18
C THR A 148 3.03 -4.18 17.89
N ILE A 149 2.19 -5.20 18.02
CA ILE A 149 1.50 -5.84 16.90
C ILE A 149 0.00 -5.60 17.10
N TYR A 150 -0.60 -4.79 16.22
CA TYR A 150 -2.02 -4.45 16.34
C TYR A 150 -2.93 -5.61 15.94
N PRO A 151 -4.21 -5.63 16.37
CA PRO A 151 -5.20 -6.57 15.86
C PRO A 151 -5.27 -6.52 14.33
N ASP A 152 -5.51 -7.68 13.70
CA ASP A 152 -5.65 -7.81 12.24
C ASP A 152 -4.41 -7.41 11.41
N SER A 153 -3.23 -7.27 12.03
CA SER A 153 -1.98 -6.91 11.34
C SER A 153 -1.63 -7.85 10.19
N PHE A 154 -1.87 -9.16 10.38
CA PHE A 154 -1.54 -10.20 9.41
C PHE A 154 -2.74 -10.71 8.59
N THR A 155 -3.88 -10.03 8.69
CA THR A 155 -5.09 -10.40 7.93
C THR A 155 -4.83 -10.31 6.43
N GLY A 156 -5.28 -11.33 5.68
CA GLY A 156 -5.12 -11.40 4.21
C GLY A 156 -3.96 -12.28 3.75
N LEU A 157 -3.01 -12.60 4.64
CA LEU A 157 -1.81 -13.40 4.37
C LEU A 157 -2.09 -14.92 4.29
N LYS A 158 -3.06 -15.33 3.47
CA LYS A 158 -3.51 -16.73 3.33
C LYS A 158 -2.47 -17.67 2.73
N SER A 159 -1.48 -17.11 2.02
CA SER A 159 -0.41 -17.88 1.36
C SER A 159 0.90 -17.88 2.14
N LEU A 160 0.94 -17.28 3.34
CA LEU A 160 2.17 -17.08 4.08
C LEU A 160 2.65 -18.41 4.69
N ASN A 161 3.89 -18.77 4.38
CA ASN A 161 4.55 -19.98 4.86
C ASN A 161 5.54 -19.65 5.99
N SER A 162 6.22 -18.49 5.90
CA SER A 162 7.26 -18.10 6.85
C SER A 162 7.07 -16.68 7.35
N LEU A 163 7.00 -16.52 8.67
CA LEU A 163 6.92 -15.25 9.37
C LEU A 163 8.09 -15.14 10.36
N LEU A 164 8.99 -14.21 10.12
CA LEU A 164 10.16 -13.98 10.97
C LEU A 164 9.97 -12.68 11.75
N LEU A 165 9.83 -12.81 13.07
CA LEU A 165 9.66 -11.71 14.03
C LEU A 165 10.76 -11.74 15.11
N ASN A 166 11.78 -12.57 14.96
CA ASN A 166 12.89 -12.69 15.90
C ASN A 166 13.75 -11.41 15.97
N ALA A 167 14.50 -11.24 17.05
CA ALA A 167 15.33 -10.05 17.28
C ALA A 167 14.51 -8.74 17.22
N ASN A 168 13.43 -8.68 18.01
CA ASN A 168 12.53 -7.53 18.13
C ASN A 168 12.34 -7.17 19.63
N LYS A 169 11.33 -6.34 19.95
CA LYS A 169 11.01 -5.87 21.31
C LYS A 169 9.61 -6.29 21.77
N ILE A 170 9.09 -7.40 21.23
CA ILE A 170 7.72 -7.85 21.49
C ILE A 170 7.64 -8.36 22.93
N VAL A 171 6.72 -7.80 23.71
CA VAL A 171 6.51 -8.15 25.14
C VAL A 171 5.33 -9.11 25.35
N CYS A 172 4.30 -8.98 24.51
CA CYS A 172 3.11 -9.83 24.56
C CYS A 172 2.57 -10.09 23.14
N ILE A 173 1.91 -11.24 22.99
CA ILE A 173 1.22 -11.63 21.76
C ILE A 173 -0.22 -11.95 22.13
N ARG A 174 -1.18 -11.44 21.35
CA ARG A 174 -2.59 -11.70 21.58
C ARG A 174 -2.97 -13.07 21.04
N ALA A 175 -4.01 -13.68 21.61
CA ALA A 175 -4.45 -15.00 21.20
C ALA A 175 -4.90 -15.07 19.72
N ASP A 176 -5.34 -13.95 19.16
CA ASP A 176 -5.86 -13.79 17.81
C ASP A 176 -4.83 -13.28 16.79
N THR A 177 -3.60 -12.95 17.21
CA THR A 177 -2.58 -12.34 16.34
C THR A 177 -2.32 -13.14 15.07
N PHE A 178 -2.28 -14.47 15.15
CA PHE A 178 -1.97 -15.35 14.02
C PHE A 178 -3.20 -15.99 13.37
N ARG A 179 -4.38 -15.42 13.58
CA ARG A 179 -5.62 -15.92 12.98
C ARG A 179 -5.58 -15.77 11.45
N GLY A 180 -5.96 -16.82 10.73
CA GLY A 180 -6.04 -16.83 9.26
C GLY A 180 -4.71 -17.11 8.55
N LEU A 181 -3.62 -17.33 9.27
CA LEU A 181 -2.34 -17.77 8.73
C LEU A 181 -2.35 -19.30 8.48
N GLU A 182 -3.24 -19.73 7.59
CA GLU A 182 -3.58 -21.14 7.39
C GLU A 182 -2.41 -22.00 6.89
N LYS A 183 -1.49 -21.41 6.11
CA LYS A 183 -0.34 -22.12 5.51
C LYS A 183 0.97 -21.94 6.27
N LEU A 184 0.95 -21.23 7.40
CA LEU A 184 2.17 -20.91 8.12
C LEU A 184 2.83 -22.18 8.66
N SER A 185 4.04 -22.45 8.20
CA SER A 185 4.85 -23.59 8.62
C SER A 185 6.05 -23.18 9.47
N LEU A 186 6.49 -21.93 9.36
CA LEU A 186 7.58 -21.37 10.15
C LEU A 186 7.15 -20.04 10.78
N LEU A 187 7.20 -19.98 12.10
CA LEU A 187 7.11 -18.75 12.89
C LEU A 187 8.40 -18.62 13.70
N SER A 188 9.04 -17.45 13.69
CA SER A 188 10.23 -17.22 14.51
C SER A 188 10.01 -16.06 15.46
N LEU A 189 10.12 -16.32 16.76
CA LEU A 189 9.89 -15.35 17.84
C LEU A 189 11.07 -15.23 18.82
N TYR A 190 12.18 -15.94 18.60
CA TYR A 190 13.34 -15.89 19.49
C TYR A 190 13.95 -14.47 19.57
N ASP A 191 14.72 -14.18 20.62
CA ASP A 191 15.31 -12.86 20.83
C ASP A 191 14.25 -11.72 20.82
N ASN A 192 13.17 -11.96 21.56
CA ASN A 192 12.17 -10.96 21.91
C ASN A 192 12.12 -10.80 23.43
N GLN A 193 11.18 -9.99 23.94
CA GLN A 193 11.01 -9.70 25.36
C GLN A 193 9.72 -10.31 25.92
N LEU A 194 9.29 -11.43 25.35
CA LEU A 194 8.04 -12.09 25.71
C LEU A 194 8.06 -12.51 27.18
N LYS A 195 7.15 -11.95 27.98
CA LYS A 195 7.03 -12.28 29.40
C LYS A 195 6.03 -13.40 29.67
N THR A 196 5.05 -13.56 28.78
CA THR A 196 3.98 -14.55 28.91
C THR A 196 3.42 -14.91 27.54
N LEU A 197 2.84 -16.10 27.43
CA LEU A 197 2.10 -16.58 26.28
C LEU A 197 0.69 -16.95 26.72
N ILE A 198 -0.32 -16.30 26.13
CA ILE A 198 -1.72 -16.58 26.45
C ILE A 198 -2.07 -17.97 25.91
N ASN A 199 -2.79 -18.77 26.69
CA ASN A 199 -3.28 -20.06 26.23
C ASN A 199 -4.11 -19.87 24.94
N GLY A 200 -3.82 -20.69 23.93
CA GLY A 200 -4.49 -20.64 22.64
C GLY A 200 -3.89 -19.69 21.60
N THR A 201 -2.79 -18.98 21.92
CA THR A 201 -2.08 -18.08 20.98
C THR A 201 -1.75 -18.72 19.63
N PHE A 202 -1.46 -20.02 19.61
CA PHE A 202 -1.06 -20.75 18.40
C PHE A 202 -2.15 -21.69 17.88
N ASN A 203 -3.37 -21.68 18.44
CA ASN A 203 -4.42 -22.65 18.10
C ASN A 203 -4.85 -22.60 16.62
N SER A 204 -4.71 -21.44 15.97
CA SER A 204 -5.01 -21.25 14.55
C SER A 204 -3.95 -21.83 13.62
N LEU A 205 -2.73 -22.08 14.10
CA LEU A 205 -1.58 -22.47 13.28
C LEU A 205 -1.54 -23.99 13.06
N LYS A 206 -2.45 -24.50 12.23
CA LYS A 206 -2.62 -25.94 12.00
C LYS A 206 -1.48 -26.60 11.21
N ASN A 207 -0.70 -25.83 10.47
CA ASN A 207 0.39 -26.32 9.61
C ASN A 207 1.79 -25.98 10.14
N ILE A 208 1.91 -25.52 11.40
CA ILE A 208 3.20 -25.11 11.97
C ILE A 208 4.14 -26.31 12.11
N GLN A 209 5.37 -26.14 11.62
CA GLN A 209 6.45 -27.14 11.68
C GLN A 209 7.62 -26.65 12.53
N THR A 210 7.85 -25.34 12.56
CA THR A 210 8.92 -24.70 13.35
C THR A 210 8.38 -23.45 14.01
N LEU A 211 8.61 -23.31 15.32
CA LEU A 211 8.15 -22.22 16.18
C LEU A 211 9.28 -21.74 17.10
#